data_AF-A0A396HTJ2-F1
#
_entry.id   AF-A0A396HTJ2-F1
#
_cell.length_a   1.000
_cell.length_b   1.000
_cell.length_c   1.000
_cell.angle_alpha   90.00
_cell.angle_beta   90.00
_cell.angle_gamma   90.00
#
_symmetry.space_group_name_H-M   'P 1'
#
loop_
_entity.id
_entity.type
_entity.pdbx_description
1 polymer ?
#
loop_
_entity_poly.entity_id
_entity_poly.type
_entity_poly.pdbx_seq_one_letter_code
_entity_poly.pdbx_strand_id
1 'polypeptide(L)'
;MKEVAKKINRDLLHVADYAVGLESRLLQVNSLLSVESNNGVYMVGIHGIGGIGKTTLARAIYNLIADQFECLCFLHDVRENSSKHGLEHLQERLLSKTIGLDIKLGHVSEGIPIIKQRLQQKKVLLILDDVDEQKQLQVMVGEPDWFGPGSRNI
;
A
#
# COMPACT_ATOMS: atom_id res chain seq x y z
N MET A 1 9.09 -7.62 29.91
CA MET A 1 8.26 -8.41 28.98
C MET A 1 7.10 -7.54 28.49
N LYS A 2 7.23 -6.91 27.31
CA LYS A 2 6.16 -6.16 26.63
C LYS A 2 6.13 -6.63 25.18
N GLU A 3 5.63 -7.84 24.95
CA GLU A 3 5.66 -8.46 23.63
C GLU A 3 4.35 -9.17 23.28
N VAL A 4 3.21 -8.56 23.65
CA VAL A 4 1.88 -9.13 23.33
C VAL A 4 0.90 -8.10 22.76
N ALA A 5 1.22 -6.79 22.75
CA ALA A 5 0.23 -5.77 22.39
C ALA A 5 0.21 -5.34 20.90
N LYS A 6 1.20 -5.71 20.06
CA LYS A 6 1.21 -5.29 18.64
C LYS A 6 0.38 -6.18 17.71
N LYS A 7 -0.23 -7.26 18.21
CA LYS A 7 -0.91 -8.29 17.40
C LYS A 7 -2.42 -8.10 17.20
N ILE A 8 -3.08 -7.11 17.81
CA ILE A 8 -4.55 -7.14 18.03
C ILE A 8 -5.29 -5.88 17.51
N ASN A 9 -4.89 -5.28 16.38
CA ASN A 9 -5.74 -4.22 15.80
C ASN A 9 -5.53 -4.02 14.29
N ARG A 10 -5.77 -5.06 13.49
CA ARG A 10 -5.70 -4.95 12.03
C ARG A 10 -6.86 -5.69 11.39
N ASP A 11 -7.59 -4.98 10.55
CA ASP A 11 -8.64 -5.56 9.72
C ASP A 11 -7.98 -6.37 8.60
N LEU A 12 -8.02 -7.70 8.74
CA LEU A 12 -7.63 -8.59 7.65
C LEU A 12 -8.54 -8.34 6.44
N LEU A 13 -7.93 -8.28 5.26
CA LEU A 13 -8.70 -8.16 4.03
C LEU A 13 -9.26 -9.54 3.65
N HIS A 14 -10.55 -9.62 3.33
CA HIS A 14 -11.13 -10.83 2.76
C HIS A 14 -10.42 -11.17 1.43
N VAL A 15 -9.87 -12.36 1.28
CA VAL A 15 -9.07 -12.70 0.08
C VAL A 15 -9.95 -13.34 -0.99
N ALA A 16 -10.45 -14.53 -0.69
CA ALA A 16 -11.43 -15.30 -1.45
C ALA A 16 -11.78 -16.54 -0.63
N ASP A 17 -12.96 -17.11 -0.85
CA ASP A 17 -13.40 -18.29 -0.10
C ASP A 17 -12.69 -19.58 -0.58
N TYR A 18 -12.28 -19.63 -1.85
CA TYR A 18 -11.60 -20.78 -2.48
C TYR A 18 -10.53 -20.33 -3.49
N ALA A 19 -9.33 -19.99 -3.01
CA ALA A 19 -8.22 -19.58 -3.88
C ALA A 19 -7.24 -20.74 -4.15
N VAL A 20 -7.29 -21.34 -5.34
CA VAL A 20 -6.35 -22.39 -5.77
C VAL A 20 -5.11 -21.76 -6.42
N GLY A 21 -3.91 -22.23 -6.07
CA GLY A 21 -2.65 -21.76 -6.66
C GLY A 21 -2.19 -20.37 -6.19
N LEU A 22 -2.82 -19.83 -5.14
CA LEU A 22 -2.44 -18.56 -4.54
C LEU A 22 -1.08 -18.65 -3.83
N GLU A 23 -0.80 -19.77 -3.17
CA GLU A 23 0.42 -19.99 -2.39
C GLU A 23 1.71 -19.85 -3.22
N SER A 24 1.74 -20.45 -4.42
CA SER A 24 2.91 -20.35 -5.29
C SER A 24 3.17 -18.91 -5.77
N ARG A 25 2.10 -18.16 -6.09
CA ARG A 25 2.19 -16.75 -6.48
C ARG A 25 2.61 -15.86 -5.30
N LEU A 26 2.11 -16.16 -4.09
CA LEU A 26 2.52 -15.48 -2.87
C LEU A 26 4.02 -15.65 -2.61
N LEU A 27 4.54 -16.88 -2.75
CA LEU A 27 5.97 -17.14 -2.58
C LEU A 27 6.83 -16.37 -3.58
N GLN A 28 6.41 -16.31 -4.85
CA GLN A 28 7.11 -15.55 -5.89
C GLN A 28 7.16 -14.05 -5.55
N VAL A 29 6.02 -13.44 -5.20
CA VAL A 29 5.99 -12.01 -4.89
C VAL A 29 6.72 -11.71 -3.58
N ASN A 30 6.61 -12.56 -2.56
CA ASN A 30 7.34 -12.40 -1.31
C ASN A 30 8.86 -12.42 -1.54
N SER A 31 9.34 -13.30 -2.42
CA SER A 31 10.75 -13.32 -2.82
C SER A 31 11.18 -12.02 -3.51
N LEU A 32 10.35 -11.46 -4.40
CA LEU A 32 10.63 -10.19 -5.08
C LEU A 32 10.64 -9.00 -4.11
N LEU A 33 9.74 -9.02 -3.13
CA LEU A 33 9.66 -7.96 -2.13
C LEU A 33 10.87 -7.97 -1.19
N SER A 34 11.60 -9.09 -1.05
CA SER A 34 12.79 -9.16 -0.17
C SER A 34 12.51 -8.53 1.21
N VAL A 35 11.36 -8.84 1.83
CA VAL A 35 10.84 -8.10 3.00
C VAL A 35 11.81 -8.08 4.19
N GLU A 36 12.69 -9.08 4.25
CA GLU A 36 13.78 -9.19 5.23
C GLU A 36 14.89 -8.13 5.04
N SER A 37 15.02 -7.55 3.84
CA SER A 37 15.90 -6.41 3.57
C SER A 37 15.26 -5.11 4.06
N ASN A 38 15.86 -4.50 5.07
CA ASN A 38 15.47 -3.18 5.58
C ASN A 38 16.17 -2.02 4.85
N ASN A 39 16.88 -2.30 3.75
CA ASN A 39 17.64 -1.29 3.02
C ASN A 39 16.79 -0.71 1.88
N GLY A 40 16.54 0.60 1.90
CA GLY A 40 15.87 1.32 0.80
C GLY A 40 14.35 1.09 0.70
N VAL A 41 13.75 1.62 -0.36
CA VAL A 41 12.32 1.56 -0.67
C VAL A 41 12.14 0.79 -1.98
N TYR A 42 11.28 -0.21 -2.00
CA TYR A 42 11.05 -1.04 -3.18
C TYR A 42 9.64 -0.89 -3.72
N MET A 43 9.53 -0.89 -5.05
CA MET A 43 8.27 -0.84 -5.79
C MET A 43 8.11 -2.10 -6.66
N VAL A 44 6.95 -2.73 -6.62
CA VAL A 44 6.64 -3.94 -7.41
C VAL A 44 5.29 -3.78 -8.10
N GLY A 45 5.27 -3.77 -9.43
CA GLY A 45 4.00 -3.74 -10.19
C GLY A 45 3.45 -5.14 -10.46
N ILE A 46 2.17 -5.37 -10.17
CA ILE A 46 1.46 -6.61 -10.53
C ILE A 46 0.56 -6.34 -11.75
N HIS A 47 0.95 -6.87 -12.91
CA HIS A 47 0.19 -6.70 -14.15
C HIS A 47 -0.25 -8.05 -14.76
N GLY A 48 -1.27 -8.02 -15.61
CA GLY A 48 -1.80 -9.22 -16.27
C GLY A 48 -3.25 -9.05 -16.70
N ILE A 49 -3.76 -10.05 -17.43
CA ILE A 49 -5.11 -10.06 -17.99
C ILE A 49 -6.18 -9.90 -16.89
N GLY A 50 -7.32 -9.30 -17.25
CA GLY A 50 -8.49 -9.22 -16.37
C GLY A 50 -8.95 -10.59 -15.88
N GLY A 51 -9.45 -10.67 -14.64
CA GLY A 51 -9.97 -11.93 -14.07
C GLY A 51 -8.93 -12.93 -13.55
N ILE A 52 -7.62 -12.68 -13.73
CA ILE A 52 -6.57 -13.61 -13.27
C ILE A 52 -6.32 -13.62 -11.75
N GLY A 53 -7.02 -12.75 -10.99
CA GLY A 53 -6.94 -12.66 -9.53
C GLY A 53 -5.83 -11.74 -9.00
N LYS A 54 -5.47 -10.67 -9.71
CA LYS A 54 -4.43 -9.70 -9.26
C LYS A 54 -4.78 -9.05 -7.92
N THR A 55 -5.99 -8.52 -7.80
CA THR A 55 -6.51 -7.94 -6.55
C THR A 55 -6.54 -8.95 -5.41
N THR A 56 -6.93 -10.20 -5.69
CA THR A 56 -6.89 -11.30 -4.71
C THR A 56 -5.47 -11.56 -4.21
N LEU A 57 -4.49 -11.59 -5.12
CA LEU A 57 -3.07 -11.74 -4.77
C LEU A 57 -2.58 -10.56 -3.93
N ALA A 58 -2.91 -9.32 -4.30
CA ALA A 58 -2.52 -8.12 -3.56
C ALA A 58 -3.05 -8.13 -2.11
N ARG A 59 -4.32 -8.53 -1.92
CA ARG A 59 -4.94 -8.67 -0.58
C ARG A 59 -4.27 -9.77 0.25
N ALA A 60 -3.92 -10.88 -0.39
CA ALA A 60 -3.22 -11.98 0.28
C ALA A 60 -1.81 -11.58 0.71
N ILE A 61 -1.06 -10.84 -0.15
CA ILE A 61 0.24 -10.28 0.20
C ILE A 61 0.10 -9.33 1.40
N TYR A 62 -0.87 -8.40 1.35
CA TYR A 62 -1.13 -7.49 2.46
C TYR A 62 -1.26 -8.24 3.79
N ASN A 63 -2.14 -9.25 3.83
CA ASN A 63 -2.35 -10.04 5.04
C ASN A 63 -1.09 -10.81 5.48
N LEU A 64 -0.27 -11.26 4.54
CA LEU A 64 0.94 -12.06 4.81
C LEU A 64 2.07 -11.24 5.44
N ILE A 65 2.31 -10.01 4.97
CA ILE A 65 3.52 -9.24 5.33
C ILE A 65 3.24 -7.98 6.16
N ALA A 66 1.98 -7.60 6.36
CA ALA A 66 1.63 -6.37 7.06
C ALA A 66 2.29 -6.26 8.44
N ASP A 67 2.45 -7.36 9.18
CA ASP A 67 3.06 -7.42 10.52
C ASP A 67 4.50 -6.86 10.59
N GLN A 68 5.17 -6.77 9.45
CA GLN A 68 6.54 -6.29 9.33
C GLN A 68 6.67 -4.77 9.14
N PHE A 69 5.55 -4.04 9.09
CA PHE A 69 5.50 -2.60 8.78
C PHE A 69 4.85 -1.78 9.91
N GLU A 70 5.27 -0.51 10.00
CA GLU A 70 4.75 0.48 10.95
C GLU A 70 3.43 1.10 10.48
N CYS A 71 3.36 1.45 9.20
CA CYS A 71 2.21 2.06 8.57
C CYS A 71 1.71 1.18 7.43
N LEU A 72 0.40 1.04 7.32
CA LEU A 72 -0.25 0.18 6.34
C LEU A 72 -1.29 0.98 5.55
N CYS A 73 -1.35 0.76 4.25
CA CYS A 73 -2.41 1.32 3.43
C CYS A 73 -2.72 0.40 2.26
N PHE A 74 -3.99 0.02 2.14
CA PHE A 74 -4.53 -0.62 0.95
C PHE A 74 -5.59 0.31 0.37
N LEU A 75 -5.37 0.79 -0.85
CA LEU A 75 -6.32 1.60 -1.60
C LEU A 75 -6.88 0.75 -2.75
N HIS A 76 -8.17 0.44 -2.66
CA HIS A 76 -8.92 -0.25 -3.71
C HIS A 76 -9.38 0.73 -4.77
N ASP A 77 -9.60 0.20 -5.98
CA ASP A 77 -10.25 0.88 -7.09
C ASP A 77 -9.68 2.29 -7.34
N VAL A 78 -8.34 2.41 -7.42
CA VAL A 78 -7.62 3.70 -7.52
C VAL A 78 -8.09 4.48 -8.74
N ARG A 79 -8.25 3.80 -9.87
CA ARG A 79 -8.85 4.34 -11.10
C ARG A 79 -10.23 4.96 -10.86
N GLU A 80 -11.14 4.20 -10.26
CA GLU A 80 -12.52 4.65 -10.04
C GLU A 80 -12.59 5.79 -9.03
N ASN A 81 -11.87 5.67 -7.92
CA ASN A 81 -11.87 6.67 -6.85
C ASN A 81 -11.24 7.99 -7.30
N SER A 82 -10.12 7.95 -8.06
CA SER A 82 -9.50 9.16 -8.59
C SER A 82 -10.41 9.86 -9.60
N SER A 83 -11.10 9.11 -10.45
CA SER A 83 -12.05 9.65 -11.42
C SER A 83 -13.27 10.31 -10.75
N LYS A 84 -13.80 9.71 -9.68
CA LYS A 84 -15.02 10.19 -9.00
C LYS A 84 -14.76 11.32 -8.00
N HIS A 85 -13.65 11.25 -7.27
CA HIS A 85 -13.41 12.07 -6.08
C HIS A 85 -12.14 12.92 -6.17
N GLY A 86 -11.36 12.77 -7.24
CA GLY A 86 -10.08 13.45 -7.40
C GLY A 86 -8.91 12.69 -6.79
N LEU A 87 -7.70 13.16 -7.07
CA LEU A 87 -6.46 12.56 -6.60
C LEU A 87 -6.14 12.98 -5.16
N GLU A 88 -6.54 14.18 -4.78
CA GLU A 88 -6.49 14.70 -3.41
C GLU A 88 -7.23 13.76 -2.44
N HIS A 89 -8.36 13.19 -2.87
CA HIS A 89 -9.09 12.20 -2.09
C HIS A 89 -8.28 10.94 -1.80
N LEU A 90 -7.46 10.47 -2.75
CA LEU A 90 -6.58 9.33 -2.50
C LEU A 90 -5.50 9.65 -1.47
N GLN A 91 -4.95 10.88 -1.51
CA GLN A 91 -3.96 11.34 -0.53
C GLN A 91 -4.58 11.47 0.87
N GLU A 92 -5.81 11.98 0.98
CA GLU A 92 -6.57 12.02 2.24
C GLU A 92 -6.72 10.61 2.82
N ARG A 93 -7.13 9.63 1.98
CA ARG A 93 -7.27 8.22 2.41
C ARG A 93 -5.93 7.61 2.82
N LEU A 94 -4.84 7.91 2.13
CA LEU A 94 -3.49 7.48 2.51
C LEU A 94 -3.12 8.03 3.89
N LEU A 95 -3.29 9.32 4.13
CA LEU A 95 -2.97 9.98 5.40
C LEU A 95 -3.84 9.45 6.54
N SER A 96 -5.14 9.28 6.31
CA SER A 96 -6.06 8.70 7.28
C SER A 96 -5.65 7.27 7.66
N LYS A 97 -5.38 6.40 6.68
CA LYS A 97 -5.00 5.00 6.94
C LYS A 97 -3.61 4.81 7.56
N THR A 98 -2.63 5.65 7.19
CA THR A 98 -1.23 5.46 7.62
C THR A 98 -0.91 6.14 8.95
N ILE A 99 -1.42 7.34 9.17
CA ILE A 99 -1.08 8.17 10.34
C ILE A 99 -2.30 8.66 11.13
N GLY A 100 -3.52 8.23 10.76
CA GLY A 100 -4.75 8.62 11.45
C GLY A 100 -5.11 10.09 11.29
N LEU A 101 -4.65 10.73 10.21
CA LEU A 101 -4.91 12.14 9.95
C LEU A 101 -6.08 12.30 8.97
N ASP A 102 -7.25 12.66 9.50
CA ASP A 102 -8.40 13.04 8.69
C ASP A 102 -8.30 14.53 8.36
N ILE A 103 -7.76 14.82 7.17
CA ILE A 103 -7.61 16.16 6.62
C ILE A 103 -8.41 16.26 5.32
N LYS A 104 -8.92 17.45 5.02
CA LYS A 104 -9.49 17.76 3.71
C LYS A 104 -8.48 18.59 2.93
N LEU A 105 -8.05 18.09 1.79
CA LEU A 105 -7.08 18.74 0.91
C LEU A 105 -7.81 19.52 -0.20
N GLY A 106 -7.36 20.73 -0.48
CA GLY A 106 -7.89 21.51 -1.60
C GLY A 106 -7.29 21.09 -2.95
N HIS A 107 -6.07 20.56 -2.94
CA HIS A 107 -5.36 20.12 -4.13
C HIS A 107 -4.23 19.13 -3.78
N VAL A 108 -3.82 18.31 -4.74
CA VAL A 108 -2.75 17.30 -4.54
C VAL A 108 -1.43 17.89 -4.07
N SER A 109 -1.12 19.14 -4.44
CA SER A 109 0.12 19.82 -4.04
C SER A 109 0.19 20.08 -2.54
N GLU A 110 -0.95 20.12 -1.84
CA GLU A 110 -1.00 20.27 -0.39
C GLU A 110 -0.68 18.95 0.33
N GLY A 111 -1.12 17.82 -0.24
CA GLY A 111 -0.91 16.50 0.37
C GLY A 111 0.52 15.98 0.24
N ILE A 112 1.19 16.24 -0.88
CA ILE A 112 2.57 15.79 -1.16
C ILE A 112 3.55 16.09 -0.01
N PRO A 113 3.72 17.36 0.45
CA PRO A 113 4.67 17.67 1.52
C PRO A 113 4.26 17.02 2.85
N ILE A 114 2.96 16.85 3.11
CA ILE A 114 2.45 16.21 4.34
C ILE A 114 2.81 14.72 4.33
N ILE A 115 2.52 14.02 3.23
CA ILE A 115 2.86 12.60 3.05
C ILE A 115 4.35 12.40 3.27
N LYS A 116 5.19 13.16 2.55
CA LYS A 116 6.64 13.08 2.67
C LYS A 116 7.10 13.34 4.10
N GLN A 117 6.69 14.45 4.72
CA GLN A 117 7.11 14.80 6.08
C GLN A 117 6.76 13.71 7.10
N ARG A 118 5.59 13.09 6.95
CA ARG A 118 5.04 12.12 7.91
C ARG A 118 5.54 10.70 7.69
N LEU A 119 5.85 10.31 6.45
CA LEU A 119 6.19 8.93 6.09
C LEU A 119 7.66 8.71 5.74
N GLN A 120 8.45 9.75 5.49
CA GLN A 120 9.89 9.65 5.11
C GLN A 120 10.78 8.84 6.07
N GLN A 121 10.36 8.67 7.34
CA GLN A 121 11.08 7.88 8.34
C GLN A 121 10.29 6.64 8.81
N LYS A 122 9.23 6.28 8.09
CA LYS A 122 8.35 5.16 8.45
C LYS A 122 8.51 4.01 7.49
N LYS A 123 8.56 2.80 8.03
CA LYS A 123 8.47 1.57 7.23
C LYS A 123 7.01 1.35 6.82
N VAL A 124 6.67 1.71 5.58
CA VAL A 124 5.30 1.71 5.04
C VAL A 124 5.07 0.52 4.10
N LEU A 125 3.92 -0.15 4.24
CA LEU A 125 3.37 -1.03 3.21
C LEU A 125 2.20 -0.30 2.54
N LEU A 126 2.37 0.09 1.29
CA LEU A 126 1.37 0.74 0.46
C LEU A 126 1.00 -0.18 -0.69
N ILE A 127 -0.29 -0.49 -0.84
CA ILE A 127 -0.82 -1.25 -1.98
C ILE A 127 -1.87 -0.42 -2.71
N LEU A 128 -1.68 -0.24 -4.01
CA LEU A 128 -2.55 0.50 -4.91
C LEU A 128 -3.19 -0.48 -5.91
N ASP A 129 -4.48 -0.76 -5.73
CA ASP A 129 -5.22 -1.67 -6.60
C ASP A 129 -5.96 -0.90 -7.72
N ASP A 130 -5.99 -1.50 -8.91
CA ASP A 130 -6.59 -0.93 -10.12
C ASP A 130 -6.04 0.45 -10.51
N VAL A 131 -4.70 0.56 -10.62
CA VAL A 131 -4.01 1.75 -11.17
C VAL A 131 -3.97 1.67 -12.70
N ASP A 132 -4.43 2.71 -13.38
CA ASP A 132 -4.43 2.82 -14.85
C ASP A 132 -3.69 4.03 -15.40
N GLU A 133 -3.34 5.00 -14.55
CA GLU A 133 -2.64 6.23 -14.96
C GLU A 133 -1.36 6.47 -14.17
N GLN A 134 -0.29 6.91 -14.86
CA GLN A 134 0.98 7.27 -14.20
C GLN A 134 0.81 8.38 -13.16
N LYS A 135 -0.12 9.32 -13.38
CA LYS A 135 -0.37 10.44 -12.47
C LYS A 135 -0.84 9.97 -11.10
N GLN A 136 -1.58 8.85 -11.03
CA GLN A 136 -2.01 8.24 -9.76
C GLN A 136 -0.78 7.78 -8.95
N LEU A 137 0.22 7.17 -9.59
CA LEU A 137 1.44 6.77 -8.92
C LEU A 137 2.28 7.97 -8.46
N GLN A 138 2.39 9.00 -9.31
CA GLN A 138 3.21 10.19 -9.04
C GLN A 138 2.75 10.95 -7.78
N VAL A 139 1.43 11.05 -7.55
CA VAL A 139 0.89 11.78 -6.39
C VAL A 139 0.81 10.95 -5.11
N MET A 140 0.94 9.63 -5.20
CA MET A 140 0.78 8.69 -4.07
C MET A 140 2.10 8.11 -3.57
N VAL A 141 3.01 7.77 -4.49
CA VAL A 141 4.29 7.14 -4.16
C VAL A 141 5.47 8.08 -4.44
N GLY A 142 5.33 8.98 -5.40
CA GLY A 142 6.32 10.01 -5.70
C GLY A 142 7.72 9.45 -5.94
N GLU A 143 8.71 10.04 -5.27
CA GLU A 143 10.11 9.60 -5.29
C GLU A 143 10.41 8.65 -4.12
N PRO A 144 11.47 7.81 -4.20
CA PRO A 144 11.82 6.87 -3.13
C PRO A 144 12.04 7.51 -1.75
N ASP A 145 12.28 8.81 -1.66
CA ASP A 145 12.52 9.54 -0.41
C ASP A 145 11.24 9.97 0.34
N TRP A 146 10.06 9.60 -0.18
CA TRP A 146 8.78 9.83 0.50
C TRP A 146 8.54 8.87 1.66
N PHE A 147 9.22 7.72 1.66
CA PHE A 147 9.04 6.66 2.64
C PHE A 147 10.38 6.27 3.27
N GLY A 148 10.30 5.74 4.50
CA GLY A 148 11.49 5.27 5.20
C GLY A 148 12.05 3.97 4.62
N PRO A 149 13.32 3.64 4.93
CA PRO A 149 13.92 2.36 4.56
C PRO A 149 13.08 1.15 5.02
N GLY A 150 13.08 0.10 4.21
CA GLY A 150 12.25 -1.09 4.40
C GLY A 150 10.82 -0.96 3.88
N SER A 151 10.42 0.19 3.31
CA SER A 151 9.07 0.35 2.75
C SER A 151 8.86 -0.46 1.47
N ARG A 152 7.60 -0.88 1.24
CA ARG A 152 7.16 -1.64 0.06
C ARG A 152 5.93 -0.97 -0.54
N ASN A 153 6.01 -0.65 -1.82
CA ASN A 153 4.94 -0.07 -2.61
C ASN A 153 4.55 -1.07 -3.70
N ILE A 154 3.29 -1.48 -3.74
CA ILE A 154 2.78 -2.53 -4.63
C ILE A 154 1.64 -1.98 -5.48
#